data_AF-A0ABD5UU95-F1
#
_entry.id   AF-A0ABD5UU95-F1
#
_cell.length_a   1.000
_cell.length_b   1.000
_cell.length_c   1.000
_cell.angle_alpha   90.00
_cell.angle_beta   90.00
_cell.angle_gamma   90.00
#
_symmetry.space_group_name_H-M   'P 1'
#
loop_
_entity.id
_entity.type
_entity.pdbx_description
1 polymer ?
#
loop_
_entity_poly.entity_id
_entity_poly.type
_entity_poly.pdbx_seq_one_letter_code
_entity_poly.pdbx_strand_id
1 'polypeptide(L)'
;MPTDTNSDPDAGESDVPEPNAGEPSVDESRPPDRRAAVRFKMVPAPPQDRPLERLRDAWRTVPIVPADEDDCCERLMQRVGFASRDVSRTWLTFLRALGVVERTGSGFKRVGEEPAAERLREAFLDRILLSHEVLWAASKCGSGAALATPKAVFDRIRSDVPTYERYKNPDSWESIWRERTGHVLEWLVAFDLLERVGPAGTDLDDDARGEDPIGYVPTDRGRDRIE
;
A
#
# COMPACT_ATOMS: atom_id res chain seq x y z
N MET A 1 58.83 -61.74 -12.64
CA MET A 1 57.69 -62.43 -13.29
C MET A 1 56.93 -63.15 -12.18
N PRO A 2 55.64 -62.91 -11.89
CA PRO A 2 54.64 -62.06 -12.56
C PRO A 2 53.90 -61.05 -11.63
N THR A 3 53.41 -59.98 -12.28
CA THR A 3 52.21 -59.14 -12.08
C THR A 3 51.59 -58.92 -10.69
N ASP A 4 51.87 -57.71 -10.19
CA ASP A 4 50.97 -56.85 -9.42
C ASP A 4 49.67 -56.53 -10.18
N THR A 5 48.55 -56.44 -9.46
CA THR A 5 47.91 -55.16 -9.06
C THR A 5 46.44 -55.42 -8.78
N ASN A 6 46.07 -55.36 -7.50
CA ASN A 6 44.69 -55.28 -7.04
C ASN A 6 44.25 -53.82 -7.15
N SER A 7 43.14 -53.52 -7.80
CA SER A 7 42.55 -52.18 -7.83
C SER A 7 41.04 -52.28 -7.69
N ASP A 8 40.57 -51.88 -6.51
CA ASP A 8 39.23 -51.36 -6.29
C ASP A 8 38.97 -50.15 -7.17
N PRO A 9 37.71 -49.94 -7.60
CA PRO A 9 37.18 -48.60 -7.73
C PRO A 9 35.91 -48.43 -6.90
N ASP A 10 36.11 -47.77 -5.76
CA ASP A 10 35.44 -46.54 -5.32
C ASP A 10 34.11 -46.18 -6.02
N ALA A 11 33.02 -46.27 -5.26
CA ALA A 11 31.71 -45.76 -5.64
C ALA A 11 31.72 -44.23 -5.48
N GLY A 12 31.81 -43.53 -6.62
CA GLY A 12 31.70 -42.07 -6.68
C GLY A 12 30.34 -41.59 -6.21
N GLU A 13 30.30 -41.07 -4.98
CA GLU A 13 29.23 -40.24 -4.45
C GLU A 13 29.33 -38.85 -5.11
N SER A 14 28.38 -38.55 -5.97
CA SER A 14 28.31 -37.28 -6.70
C SER A 14 27.70 -36.22 -5.77
N ASP A 15 28.57 -35.50 -5.05
CA ASP A 15 28.21 -34.36 -4.21
C ASP A 15 27.82 -33.17 -5.11
N VAL A 16 26.52 -32.90 -5.20
CA VAL A 16 25.97 -31.70 -5.84
C VAL A 16 25.87 -30.62 -4.77
N PRO A 17 26.58 -29.48 -4.90
CA PRO A 17 26.43 -28.42 -3.91
C PRO A 17 25.02 -27.83 -3.99
N GLU A 18 24.29 -27.90 -2.88
CA GLU A 18 23.04 -27.17 -2.72
C GLU A 18 23.26 -25.68 -3.00
N PRO A 19 22.40 -25.02 -3.79
CA PRO A 19 22.46 -23.57 -3.91
C PRO A 19 22.11 -22.96 -2.55
N ASN A 20 23.10 -22.33 -1.94
CA ASN A 20 22.97 -21.51 -0.74
C ASN A 20 21.83 -20.50 -0.97
N ALA A 21 20.65 -20.81 -0.41
CA ALA A 21 19.55 -19.88 -0.32
C ALA A 21 19.97 -18.80 0.66
N GLY A 22 20.68 -17.79 0.15
CA GLY A 22 21.03 -16.60 0.90
C GLY A 22 19.77 -16.08 1.57
N GLU A 23 19.76 -16.15 2.90
CA GLU A 23 18.71 -15.58 3.71
C GLU A 23 18.50 -14.13 3.26
N PRO A 24 17.25 -13.69 3.02
CA PRO A 24 17.02 -12.30 2.69
C PRO A 24 17.53 -11.47 3.86
N SER A 25 18.52 -10.62 3.59
CA SER A 25 19.07 -9.66 4.54
C SER A 25 17.92 -8.91 5.19
N VAL A 26 17.59 -9.28 6.43
CA VAL A 26 16.58 -8.61 7.23
C VAL A 26 17.24 -7.30 7.66
N ASP A 27 16.82 -6.19 7.06
CA ASP A 27 17.19 -4.87 7.54
C ASP A 27 16.60 -4.70 8.94
N GLU A 28 17.44 -4.85 9.97
CA GLU A 28 17.08 -4.72 11.39
C GLU A 28 16.59 -3.29 11.75
N SER A 29 16.68 -2.33 10.83
CA SER A 29 16.13 -0.97 10.95
C SER A 29 14.64 -0.87 10.57
N ARG A 30 14.00 -2.00 10.26
CA ARG A 30 12.64 -2.08 9.73
C ARG A 30 11.61 -2.32 10.86
N PRO A 31 10.47 -1.60 10.85
CA PRO A 31 9.44 -1.76 11.86
C PRO A 31 8.89 -3.20 11.90
N PRO A 32 8.53 -3.72 13.10
CA PRO A 32 8.12 -5.11 13.28
C PRO A 32 6.87 -5.43 12.45
N ASP A 33 6.86 -6.65 11.88
CA ASP A 33 5.72 -7.12 11.12
C ASP A 33 4.50 -7.31 12.04
N ARG A 34 3.54 -6.37 11.98
CA ARG A 34 2.24 -6.46 12.66
C ARG A 34 1.36 -7.50 11.97
N ARG A 35 1.75 -8.78 12.03
CA ARG A 35 1.28 -9.90 11.20
C ARG A 35 -0.06 -10.53 11.64
N ALA A 36 -0.79 -9.95 12.59
CA ALA A 36 -1.97 -10.58 13.20
C ALA A 36 -3.34 -10.09 12.69
N ALA A 37 -3.42 -9.04 11.87
CA ALA A 37 -4.68 -8.51 11.37
C ALA A 37 -4.80 -8.62 9.83
N VAL A 38 -6.00 -8.92 9.33
CA VAL A 38 -6.31 -8.87 7.89
C VAL A 38 -6.04 -7.45 7.37
N ARG A 39 -5.05 -7.31 6.48
CA ARG A 39 -4.77 -6.05 5.78
C ARG A 39 -5.56 -5.96 4.47
N PHE A 40 -5.96 -4.75 4.12
CA PHE A 40 -6.76 -4.43 2.95
C PHE A 40 -5.89 -3.84 1.85
N LYS A 41 -6.00 -4.41 0.64
CA LYS A 41 -5.30 -3.87 -0.53
C LYS A 41 -5.97 -2.61 -1.06
N MET A 42 -7.31 -2.55 -1.04
CA MET A 42 -8.06 -1.51 -1.74
C MET A 42 -7.83 -0.12 -1.11
N VAL A 43 -7.27 0.78 -1.92
CA VAL A 43 -7.03 2.19 -1.58
C VAL A 43 -7.51 3.03 -2.77
N PRO A 44 -8.61 3.79 -2.65
CA PRO A 44 -9.04 4.68 -3.71
C PRO A 44 -8.04 5.82 -3.88
N ALA A 45 -7.96 6.40 -5.08
CA ALA A 45 -7.32 7.70 -5.25
C ALA A 45 -8.04 8.72 -4.32
N PRO A 46 -7.32 9.43 -3.44
CA PRO A 46 -7.92 10.52 -2.69
C PRO A 46 -8.33 11.63 -3.66
N PRO A 47 -9.48 12.30 -3.43
CA PRO A 47 -9.80 13.51 -4.17
C PRO A 47 -8.74 14.59 -3.86
N GLN A 48 -8.45 15.44 -4.84
CA GLN A 48 -7.45 16.51 -4.67
C GLN A 48 -7.91 17.54 -3.62
N ASP A 49 -9.21 17.84 -3.60
CA ASP A 49 -9.80 18.76 -2.64
C ASP A 49 -10.44 18.02 -1.46
N ARG A 50 -10.00 18.39 -0.26
CA ARG A 50 -10.60 18.00 1.04
C ARG A 50 -10.85 16.49 1.17
N PRO A 51 -9.81 15.64 1.04
CA PRO A 51 -9.93 14.18 1.09
C PRO A 51 -10.61 13.63 2.35
N LEU A 52 -10.35 14.23 3.52
CA LEU A 52 -10.98 13.80 4.77
C LEU A 52 -12.48 14.16 4.84
N GLU A 53 -12.90 15.27 4.24
CA GLU A 53 -14.33 15.61 4.14
C GLU A 53 -15.04 14.63 3.21
N ARG A 54 -14.46 14.31 2.06
CA ARG A 54 -15.00 13.32 1.13
C ARG A 54 -15.16 11.94 1.77
N LEU A 55 -14.17 11.52 2.56
CA LEU A 55 -14.22 10.28 3.33
C LEU A 55 -15.38 10.29 4.33
N ARG A 56 -15.58 11.40 5.05
CA ARG A 56 -16.69 11.56 6.00
C ARG A 56 -18.04 11.54 5.30
N ASP A 57 -18.17 12.14 4.11
CA ASP A 57 -19.41 12.10 3.34
C ASP A 57 -19.74 10.69 2.83
N ALA A 58 -18.72 9.94 2.40
CA ALA A 58 -18.86 8.52 2.07
C ALA A 58 -19.30 7.70 3.29
N TRP A 59 -18.66 7.92 4.46
CA TRP A 59 -19.06 7.27 5.72
C TRP A 59 -20.49 7.60 6.12
N ARG A 60 -20.92 8.87 6.01
CA ARG A 60 -22.28 9.31 6.34
C ARG A 60 -23.35 8.64 5.47
N THR A 61 -22.97 8.28 4.25
CA THR A 61 -23.86 7.64 3.27
C THR A 61 -24.15 6.18 3.58
N VAL A 62 -23.22 5.48 4.25
CA VAL A 62 -23.43 4.10 4.69
C VAL A 62 -24.49 4.06 5.81
N PRO A 63 -25.49 3.17 5.71
CA PRO A 63 -26.61 3.16 6.65
C PRO A 63 -26.19 2.66 8.04
N ILE A 64 -26.94 3.08 9.07
CA ILE A 64 -26.75 2.63 10.45
C ILE A 64 -27.27 1.19 10.62
N VAL A 65 -28.41 0.89 9.99
CA VAL A 65 -28.94 -0.48 9.88
C VAL A 65 -28.27 -1.15 8.68
N PRO A 66 -27.80 -2.41 8.79
CA PRO A 66 -27.18 -3.11 7.67
C PRO A 66 -28.03 -3.08 6.40
N ALA A 67 -27.41 -2.71 5.29
CA ALA A 67 -27.96 -2.88 3.93
C ALA A 67 -26.95 -3.63 3.07
N ASP A 68 -27.39 -4.28 2.00
CA ASP A 68 -26.47 -5.01 1.13
C ASP A 68 -25.45 -4.10 0.42
N GLU A 69 -24.47 -4.74 -0.24
CA GLU A 69 -23.40 -4.03 -0.95
C GLU A 69 -23.93 -3.14 -2.07
N ASP A 70 -25.00 -3.57 -2.72
CA ASP A 70 -25.54 -2.98 -3.92
C ASP A 70 -26.25 -1.68 -3.58
N ASP A 71 -27.11 -1.71 -2.56
CA ASP A 71 -27.76 -0.55 -1.96
C ASP A 71 -26.72 0.47 -1.46
N CYS A 72 -25.66 -0.01 -0.80
CA CYS A 72 -24.59 0.88 -0.31
C CYS A 72 -23.86 1.55 -1.47
N CYS A 73 -23.53 0.81 -2.53
CA CYS A 73 -22.86 1.35 -3.70
C CYS A 73 -23.75 2.37 -4.44
N GLU A 74 -25.04 2.05 -4.62
CA GLU A 74 -25.99 2.97 -5.26
C GLU A 74 -26.11 4.28 -4.48
N ARG A 75 -26.21 4.21 -3.14
CA ARG A 75 -26.24 5.41 -2.28
C ARG A 75 -24.98 6.25 -2.41
N LEU A 76 -23.80 5.61 -2.43
CA LEU A 76 -22.53 6.31 -2.62
C LEU A 76 -22.45 7.02 -3.97
N MET A 77 -22.91 6.37 -5.04
CA MET A 77 -23.03 7.00 -6.35
C MET A 77 -23.97 8.20 -6.32
N GLN A 78 -25.17 8.05 -5.76
CA GLN A 78 -26.20 9.09 -5.78
C GLN A 78 -25.90 10.29 -4.87
N ARG A 79 -25.32 10.06 -3.68
CA ARG A 79 -25.16 11.10 -2.65
C ARG A 79 -23.77 11.72 -2.64
N VAL A 80 -22.75 10.92 -2.89
CA VAL A 80 -21.36 11.40 -2.96
C VAL A 80 -20.99 11.76 -4.39
N GLY A 81 -21.61 11.13 -5.40
CA GLY A 81 -21.32 11.37 -6.80
C GLY A 81 -20.16 10.52 -7.33
N PHE A 82 -20.00 9.29 -6.83
CA PHE A 82 -19.00 8.38 -7.40
C PHE A 82 -19.40 7.92 -8.80
N ALA A 83 -18.43 7.92 -9.72
CA ALA A 83 -18.65 7.71 -11.14
C ALA A 83 -19.16 6.31 -11.50
N SER A 84 -18.89 5.30 -10.66
CA SER A 84 -19.27 3.92 -10.93
C SER A 84 -19.48 3.10 -9.66
N ARG A 85 -20.10 1.94 -9.85
CA ARG A 85 -20.27 0.94 -8.79
C ARG A 85 -18.92 0.40 -8.30
N ASP A 86 -17.95 0.25 -9.20
CA ASP A 86 -16.60 -0.21 -8.85
C ASP A 86 -15.83 0.78 -7.97
N VAL A 87 -15.95 2.08 -8.29
CA VAL A 87 -15.42 3.15 -7.43
C VAL A 87 -16.11 3.07 -6.06
N SER A 88 -17.43 2.93 -6.04
CA SER A 88 -18.21 2.85 -4.79
C SER A 88 -17.84 1.65 -3.93
N ARG A 89 -17.67 0.47 -4.53
CA ARG A 89 -17.22 -0.75 -3.85
C ARG A 89 -15.80 -0.62 -3.29
N THR A 90 -14.92 0.05 -4.03
CA THR A 90 -13.56 0.38 -3.57
C THR A 90 -13.60 1.26 -2.33
N TRP A 91 -14.39 2.34 -2.37
CA TRP A 91 -14.59 3.22 -1.22
C TRP A 91 -15.24 2.51 -0.03
N LEU A 92 -16.26 1.67 -0.25
CA LEU A 92 -16.90 0.90 0.83
C LEU A 92 -15.91 -0.06 1.51
N THR A 93 -15.06 -0.72 0.72
CA THR A 93 -13.98 -1.58 1.24
C THR A 93 -12.94 -0.76 2.00
N PHE A 94 -12.60 0.43 1.52
CA PHE A 94 -11.66 1.33 2.19
C PHE A 94 -12.21 1.84 3.53
N LEU A 95 -13.49 2.23 3.60
CA LEU A 95 -14.15 2.58 4.87
C LEU A 95 -14.17 1.40 5.86
N ARG A 96 -14.32 0.16 5.36
CA ARG A 96 -14.18 -1.05 6.19
C ARG A 96 -12.74 -1.26 6.67
N ALA A 97 -11.76 -0.98 5.81
CA ALA A 97 -10.36 -1.05 6.18
C ALA A 97 -10.04 -0.06 7.32
N LEU A 98 -10.62 1.14 7.29
CA LEU A 98 -10.49 2.16 8.33
C LEU A 98 -11.32 1.89 9.60
N GLY A 99 -12.08 0.79 9.64
CA GLY A 99 -12.86 0.39 10.82
C GLY A 99 -14.04 1.31 11.14
N VAL A 100 -14.50 2.09 10.15
CA VAL A 100 -15.66 3.00 10.29
C VAL A 100 -16.92 2.42 9.64
N VAL A 101 -16.75 1.31 8.90
CA VAL A 101 -17.82 0.49 8.34
C VAL A 101 -17.55 -0.98 8.71
N GLU A 102 -18.60 -1.69 9.05
CA GLU A 102 -18.56 -3.12 9.37
C GLU A 102 -19.33 -3.90 8.30
N ARG A 103 -18.75 -5.01 7.83
CA ARG A 103 -19.49 -6.03 7.07
C ARG A 103 -20.04 -7.06 8.05
N THR A 104 -21.35 -7.18 8.07
CA THR A 104 -22.13 -8.15 8.85
C THR A 104 -22.61 -9.29 7.95
N GLY A 105 -23.29 -10.28 8.53
CA GLY A 105 -23.95 -11.34 7.75
C GLY A 105 -25.07 -10.82 6.83
N SER A 106 -25.66 -9.66 7.14
CA SER A 106 -26.79 -9.07 6.42
C SER A 106 -26.41 -7.81 5.62
N GLY A 107 -25.12 -7.58 5.38
CA GLY A 107 -24.63 -6.42 4.61
C GLY A 107 -23.74 -5.48 5.42
N PHE A 108 -23.65 -4.22 5.01
CA PHE A 108 -22.76 -3.20 5.54
C PHE A 108 -23.50 -2.21 6.40
N LYS A 109 -22.87 -1.84 7.53
CA LYS A 109 -23.36 -0.76 8.39
C LYS A 109 -22.23 0.17 8.82
N ARG A 110 -22.61 1.39 9.15
CA ARG A 110 -21.75 2.40 9.75
C ARG A 110 -21.44 2.06 11.21
N VAL A 111 -20.22 2.32 11.64
CA VAL A 111 -19.76 2.05 13.02
C VAL A 111 -19.56 3.36 13.77
N GLY A 112 -20.20 3.47 14.94
CA GLY A 112 -19.98 4.55 15.91
C GLY A 112 -20.37 5.93 15.41
N GLU A 113 -19.77 6.93 16.04
CA GLU A 113 -19.88 8.34 15.70
C GLU A 113 -18.86 8.72 14.62
N GLU A 114 -18.86 10.01 14.24
CA GLU A 114 -17.93 10.53 13.24
C GLU A 114 -16.47 10.25 13.63
N PRO A 115 -15.68 9.63 12.74
CA PRO A 115 -14.34 9.20 13.10
C PRO A 115 -13.39 10.40 13.25
N ALA A 116 -12.71 10.45 14.40
CA ALA A 116 -11.60 11.37 14.63
C ALA A 116 -10.46 11.10 13.63
N ALA A 117 -9.77 12.16 13.20
CA ALA A 117 -8.68 12.06 12.23
C ALA A 117 -7.56 11.14 12.71
N GLU A 118 -7.25 11.15 14.01
CA GLU A 118 -6.20 10.31 14.59
C GLU A 118 -6.53 8.82 14.48
N ARG A 119 -7.78 8.44 14.78
CA ARG A 119 -8.23 7.05 14.64
C ARG A 119 -8.18 6.57 13.19
N LEU A 120 -8.52 7.44 12.24
CA LEU A 120 -8.43 7.11 10.81
C LEU A 120 -6.98 6.89 10.36
N ARG A 121 -6.07 7.75 10.82
CA ARG A 121 -4.63 7.66 10.55
C ARG A 121 -4.05 6.34 11.08
N GLU A 122 -4.33 5.99 12.32
CA GLU A 122 -3.87 4.73 12.94
C GLU A 122 -4.43 3.53 12.18
N ALA A 123 -5.75 3.52 11.89
CA ALA A 123 -6.36 2.44 11.13
C ALA A 123 -5.77 2.33 9.71
N PHE A 124 -5.42 3.45 9.07
CA PHE A 124 -4.77 3.45 7.78
C PHE A 124 -3.39 2.79 7.82
N LEU A 125 -2.54 3.18 8.77
CA LEU A 125 -1.19 2.60 8.92
C LEU A 125 -1.22 1.11 9.30
N ASP A 126 -2.22 0.70 10.09
CA ASP A 126 -2.28 -0.66 10.63
C ASP A 126 -2.97 -1.66 9.68
N ARG A 127 -3.98 -1.20 8.93
CA ARG A 127 -4.90 -2.08 8.22
C ARG A 127 -4.82 -1.96 6.71
N ILE A 128 -4.15 -0.94 6.17
CA ILE A 128 -3.88 -0.88 4.73
C ILE A 128 -2.58 -1.61 4.43
N LEU A 129 -2.60 -2.46 3.41
CA LEU A 129 -1.44 -3.25 3.03
C LEU A 129 -0.31 -2.32 2.57
N LEU A 130 0.88 -2.49 3.16
CA LEU A 130 2.09 -1.71 2.91
C LEU A 130 2.00 -0.20 3.22
N SER A 131 0.99 0.31 3.92
CA SER A 131 0.89 1.76 4.18
C SER A 131 2.01 2.27 5.09
N HIS A 132 2.35 1.53 6.13
CA HIS A 132 3.47 1.84 7.02
C HIS A 132 4.82 1.72 6.30
N GLU A 133 4.97 0.70 5.46
CA GLU A 133 6.16 0.45 4.65
C GLU A 133 6.37 1.57 3.62
N VAL A 134 5.29 2.10 3.03
CA VAL A 134 5.33 3.29 2.16
C VAL A 134 5.78 4.53 2.95
N LEU A 135 5.25 4.77 4.15
CA LEU A 135 5.66 5.89 5.00
C LEU A 135 7.15 5.80 5.38
N TRP A 136 7.60 4.61 5.82
CA TRP A 136 9.00 4.34 6.12
C TRP A 136 9.88 4.57 4.89
N ALA A 137 9.52 4.01 3.73
CA ALA A 137 10.30 4.15 2.50
C ALA A 137 10.40 5.61 2.04
N ALA A 138 9.31 6.38 2.14
CA ALA A 138 9.30 7.81 1.83
C ALA A 138 10.28 8.60 2.71
N SER A 139 10.37 8.27 4.01
CA SER A 139 11.34 8.91 4.92
C SER A 139 12.80 8.62 4.56
N LYS A 140 13.07 7.45 3.96
CA LYS A 140 14.41 7.08 3.49
C LYS A 140 14.75 7.65 2.11
N CYS A 141 13.75 8.11 1.35
CA CYS A 141 13.97 8.80 0.09
C CYS A 141 14.34 10.27 0.30
N GLY A 142 13.72 10.97 1.26
CA GLY A 142 13.84 12.42 1.46
C GLY A 142 15.10 12.93 2.17
N SER A 143 16.19 12.15 2.21
CA SER A 143 17.48 12.60 2.73
C SER A 143 18.39 13.05 1.57
N GLY A 144 18.48 14.36 1.33
CA GLY A 144 19.36 14.95 0.30
C GLY A 144 18.65 15.29 -1.02
N ALA A 145 19.31 15.05 -2.15
CA ALA A 145 18.85 15.49 -3.48
C ALA A 145 17.78 14.59 -4.12
N ALA A 146 17.46 13.44 -3.52
CA ALA A 146 16.46 12.51 -4.05
C ALA A 146 15.09 12.80 -3.44
N LEU A 147 14.08 13.06 -4.27
CA LEU A 147 12.70 13.19 -3.83
C LEU A 147 12.04 11.82 -3.66
N ALA A 148 11.12 11.68 -2.70
CA ALA A 148 10.36 10.44 -2.49
C ALA A 148 9.24 10.25 -3.53
N THR A 149 9.57 10.11 -4.80
CA THR A 149 8.57 9.90 -5.86
C THR A 149 7.84 8.55 -5.72
N PRO A 150 6.61 8.40 -6.26
CA PRO A 150 5.90 7.11 -6.27
C PRO A 150 6.74 5.95 -6.80
N LYS A 151 7.50 6.17 -7.89
CA LYS A 151 8.47 5.19 -8.41
C LYS A 151 9.56 4.88 -7.38
N ALA A 152 10.24 5.87 -6.82
CA ALA A 152 11.36 5.66 -5.89
C ALA A 152 10.94 4.98 -4.58
N VAL A 153 9.71 5.27 -4.12
CA VAL A 153 9.11 4.61 -2.95
C VAL A 153 8.68 3.18 -3.29
N PHE A 154 8.03 2.96 -4.44
CA PHE A 154 7.67 1.62 -4.90
C PHE A 154 8.89 0.72 -5.05
N ASP A 155 9.97 1.20 -5.66
CA ASP A 155 11.19 0.43 -5.87
C ASP A 155 11.78 -0.08 -4.54
N ARG A 156 11.65 0.70 -3.45
CA ARG A 156 12.08 0.30 -2.10
C ARG A 156 11.18 -0.78 -1.47
N ILE A 157 9.86 -0.71 -1.67
CA ILE A 157 8.90 -1.69 -1.11
C ILE A 157 8.59 -2.85 -2.07
N ARG A 158 9.26 -2.90 -3.22
CA ARG A 158 8.98 -3.84 -4.32
C ARG A 158 9.05 -5.29 -3.86
N SER A 159 10.04 -5.62 -3.02
CA SER A 159 10.24 -6.96 -2.46
C SER A 159 9.12 -7.36 -1.48
N ASP A 160 8.43 -6.40 -0.89
CA ASP A 160 7.36 -6.60 0.11
C ASP A 160 5.99 -6.88 -0.51
N VAL A 161 5.85 -6.61 -1.81
CA VAL A 161 4.62 -6.94 -2.54
C VAL A 161 4.41 -8.46 -2.50
N PRO A 162 3.26 -8.95 -1.98
CA PRO A 162 3.01 -10.38 -1.85
C PRO A 162 3.19 -11.13 -3.17
N THR A 163 3.85 -12.29 -3.11
CA THR A 163 4.17 -13.09 -4.31
C THR A 163 2.94 -13.41 -5.16
N TYR A 164 1.79 -13.71 -4.53
CA TYR A 164 0.55 -14.01 -5.25
C TYR A 164 0.07 -12.84 -6.14
N GLU A 165 0.38 -11.59 -5.77
CA GLU A 165 0.00 -10.40 -6.55
C GLU A 165 0.82 -10.30 -7.82
N ARG A 166 2.09 -10.74 -7.77
CA ARG A 166 2.98 -10.81 -8.94
C ARG A 166 2.49 -11.85 -9.92
N TYR A 167 2.05 -13.01 -9.44
CA TYR A 167 1.49 -14.07 -10.30
C TYR A 167 0.10 -13.75 -10.85
N LYS A 168 -0.70 -12.95 -10.14
CA LYS A 168 -2.05 -12.58 -10.60
C LYS A 168 -2.02 -11.72 -11.87
N ASN A 169 -1.00 -10.87 -12.02
CA ASN A 169 -0.84 -9.94 -13.14
C ASN A 169 0.65 -9.85 -13.55
N PRO A 170 1.24 -10.91 -14.11
CA PRO A 170 2.70 -11.02 -14.28
C PRO A 170 3.31 -9.87 -15.08
N ASP A 171 2.58 -9.36 -16.08
CA ASP A 171 3.08 -8.31 -16.99
C ASP A 171 2.75 -6.88 -16.53
N SER A 172 1.91 -6.71 -15.50
CA SER A 172 1.39 -5.39 -15.11
C SER A 172 1.37 -5.11 -13.61
N TRP A 173 1.76 -6.07 -12.75
CA TRP A 173 1.71 -5.89 -11.31
C TRP A 173 2.55 -4.70 -10.84
N GLU A 174 3.70 -4.44 -11.44
CA GLU A 174 4.55 -3.31 -11.06
C GLU A 174 3.86 -1.97 -11.29
N SER A 175 3.21 -1.82 -12.45
CA SER A 175 2.45 -0.61 -12.78
C SER A 175 1.29 -0.41 -11.79
N ILE A 176 0.51 -1.48 -11.54
CA ILE A 176 -0.62 -1.48 -10.60
C ILE A 176 -0.15 -1.11 -9.18
N TRP A 177 0.98 -1.66 -8.73
CA TRP A 177 1.50 -1.41 -7.39
C TRP A 177 2.16 -0.05 -7.26
N ARG A 178 2.76 0.49 -8.33
CA ARG A 178 3.28 1.87 -8.35
C ARG A 178 2.14 2.89 -8.29
N GLU A 179 1.10 2.71 -9.09
CA GLU A 179 -0.11 3.55 -9.03
C GLU A 179 -0.73 3.53 -7.63
N ARG A 180 -0.89 2.32 -7.07
CA ARG A 180 -1.36 2.16 -5.69
C ARG A 180 -0.45 2.85 -4.67
N THR A 181 0.87 2.79 -4.86
CA THR A 181 1.84 3.48 -3.99
C THR A 181 1.61 4.99 -4.04
N GLY A 182 1.33 5.56 -5.21
CA GLY A 182 0.89 6.94 -5.38
C GLY A 182 -0.37 7.25 -4.55
N HIS A 183 -1.42 6.41 -4.63
CA HIS A 183 -2.61 6.62 -3.80
C HIS A 183 -2.32 6.58 -2.30
N VAL A 184 -1.45 5.67 -1.86
CA VAL A 184 -1.06 5.58 -0.45
C VAL A 184 -0.31 6.84 -0.01
N LEU A 185 0.66 7.32 -0.80
CA LEU A 185 1.40 8.56 -0.52
C LEU A 185 0.44 9.75 -0.37
N GLU A 186 -0.55 9.85 -1.25
CA GLU A 186 -1.53 10.93 -1.20
C GLU A 186 -2.48 10.83 0.00
N TRP A 187 -2.84 9.63 0.44
CA TRP A 187 -3.55 9.47 1.72
C TRP A 187 -2.67 9.81 2.92
N LEU A 188 -1.37 9.50 2.89
CA LEU A 188 -0.43 9.94 3.93
C LEU A 188 -0.33 11.47 4.00
N VAL A 189 -0.41 12.16 2.86
CA VAL A 189 -0.55 13.63 2.82
C VAL A 189 -1.89 14.08 3.39
N ALA A 190 -3.00 13.44 2.99
CA ALA A 190 -4.33 13.75 3.53
C ALA A 190 -4.42 13.57 5.05
N PHE A 191 -3.66 12.62 5.59
CA PHE A 191 -3.53 12.43 7.02
C PHE A 191 -2.53 13.37 7.67
N ASP A 192 -1.74 14.18 6.96
CA ASP A 192 -0.70 15.03 7.56
C ASP A 192 0.41 14.18 8.23
N LEU A 193 0.88 13.17 7.49
CA LEU A 193 2.09 12.37 7.76
C LEU A 193 3.21 12.66 6.74
N LEU A 194 2.83 13.07 5.53
CA LEU A 194 3.73 13.53 4.49
C LEU A 194 3.28 14.90 3.99
N GLU A 195 4.19 15.65 3.41
CA GLU A 195 3.93 16.86 2.63
C GLU A 195 4.39 16.63 1.18
N ARG A 196 3.66 17.21 0.21
CA ARG A 196 4.08 17.24 -1.19
C ARG A 196 5.18 18.29 -1.35
N VAL A 197 6.25 17.93 -2.06
CA VAL A 197 7.34 18.84 -2.43
C VAL A 197 7.66 18.71 -3.92
N GLY A 198 7.81 19.83 -4.62
CA GLY A 198 7.96 19.87 -6.08
C GLY A 198 7.31 21.12 -6.65
N PRO A 199 7.49 21.42 -7.94
CA PRO A 199 6.85 22.58 -8.55
C PRO A 199 5.33 22.43 -8.43
N ALA A 200 4.73 23.31 -7.62
CA ALA A 200 3.28 23.49 -7.60
C ALA A 200 2.85 23.77 -9.05
N GLY A 201 1.84 23.04 -9.53
CA GLY A 201 1.43 23.01 -10.92
C GLY A 201 1.52 24.38 -11.61
N THR A 202 2.43 24.47 -12.58
CA THR A 202 2.41 25.47 -13.63
C THR A 202 2.51 24.70 -14.92
N ASP A 203 1.48 24.82 -15.76
CA ASP A 203 1.41 24.46 -17.17
C ASP A 203 2.72 23.89 -17.73
N LEU A 204 2.90 22.57 -17.60
CA LEU A 204 4.00 21.87 -18.25
C LEU A 204 3.48 21.38 -19.59
N ASP A 205 4.12 21.86 -20.65
CA ASP A 205 3.99 21.32 -22.00
C ASP A 205 4.13 19.78 -21.96
N ASP A 206 3.27 19.10 -22.71
CA ASP A 206 2.98 17.66 -22.68
C ASP A 206 4.19 16.75 -23.02
N ASP A 207 5.34 17.34 -23.35
CA ASP A 207 6.56 16.68 -23.84
C ASP A 207 7.62 16.41 -22.77
N ALA A 208 7.45 16.87 -21.53
CA ALA A 208 8.38 16.58 -20.42
C ALA A 208 7.95 15.37 -19.56
N ARG A 209 7.51 14.27 -20.18
CA ARG A 209 7.22 12.99 -19.49
C ARG A 209 8.52 12.28 -19.09
N GLY A 210 9.24 12.89 -18.17
CA GLY A 210 10.41 12.34 -17.51
C GLY A 210 10.32 12.60 -16.00
N GLU A 211 9.85 11.58 -15.28
CA GLU A 211 9.91 11.42 -13.82
C GLU A 211 8.94 12.29 -12.99
N ASP A 212 8.20 11.63 -12.09
CA ASP A 212 7.16 12.20 -11.23
C ASP A 212 7.62 13.54 -10.60
N PRO A 213 7.06 14.71 -11.00
CA PRO A 213 7.53 16.02 -10.53
C PRO A 213 7.17 16.30 -9.06
N ILE A 214 6.38 15.42 -8.45
CA ILE A 214 5.92 15.53 -7.07
C ILE A 214 6.68 14.50 -6.22
N GLY A 215 7.52 15.02 -5.33
CA GLY A 215 8.12 14.32 -4.22
C GLY A 215 7.29 14.42 -2.94
N TYR A 216 7.69 13.66 -1.94
CA TYR A 216 7.06 13.67 -0.63
C TYR A 216 8.13 13.74 0.46
N VAL A 217 7.86 14.47 1.54
CA VAL A 217 8.73 14.52 2.72
C VAL A 217 7.91 14.24 3.98
N PRO A 218 8.46 13.56 4.99
CA PRO A 218 7.76 13.39 6.26
C PRO A 218 7.51 14.71 6.97
N THR A 219 6.31 14.86 7.55
CA THR A 219 6.03 15.90 8.55
C THR A 219 6.67 15.51 9.89
N ASP A 220 6.65 16.39 10.89
CA ASP A 220 7.06 16.02 12.26
C ASP A 220 6.27 14.81 12.75
N ARG A 221 4.94 14.84 12.57
CA ARG A 221 4.08 13.71 12.91
C ARG A 221 4.41 12.46 12.09
N GLY A 222 4.81 12.61 10.84
CA GLY A 222 5.29 11.51 10.02
C GLY A 222 6.53 10.84 10.61
N ARG A 223 7.50 11.64 11.08
CA ARG A 223 8.73 11.15 11.72
C ARG A 223 8.45 10.41 13.02
N ASP A 224 7.57 10.95 13.87
CA ASP A 224 7.17 10.34 15.15
C ASP A 224 6.55 8.94 15.00
N ARG A 225 6.10 8.56 13.80
CA ARG A 225 5.51 7.24 13.52
C ARG A 225 6.52 6.21 13.00
N ILE A 226 7.74 6.63 12.68
CA ILE A 226 8.79 5.81 12.09
C ILE A 226 9.89 5.48 13.12
N GLU A 227 10.09 6.35 14.11
CA GLU A 227 10.95 6.15 15.28
C GLU A 227 10.37 5.13 16.27
#